data_AF-A0AAV4FV87-F1
#
_entry.id   AF-A0AAV4FV87-F1
#
_cell.length_a   1.000
_cell.length_b   1.000
_cell.length_c   1.000
_cell.angle_alpha   90.00
_cell.angle_beta   90.00
_cell.angle_gamma   90.00
#
_symmetry.space_group_name_H-M   'P 1'
#
loop_
_entity.id
_entity.type
_entity.pdbx_description
1 polymer ?
#
loop_
_entity_poly.entity_id
_entity_poly.type
_entity_poly.pdbx_seq_one_letter_code
_entity_poly.pdbx_strand_id
1 'polypeptide(L)'
;MSATCSICYKQFGDEHHACALKCGHVFGYVCVQIMICLQEQTDMLTKPTCPLCKTPFTQKNVRRIFLDFSESPAEKEEEEEDDERKRNVPIEKEKSNLMRTRTFNDLYRYFEGQTEMLVHRNRHTLESIVEDDVSELEEDNLAFTEDLDDNDRDSILESEILNDDTDDEESCDPSCNIM
;
A
#
# COMPACT_ATOMS: atom_id res chain seq x y z
N MET A 1 -8.15 -10.59 28.93
CA MET A 1 -7.20 -10.51 30.07
C MET A 1 -6.94 -11.93 30.58
N SER A 2 -5.72 -12.43 30.49
CA SER A 2 -5.41 -13.80 30.95
C SER A 2 -5.32 -13.86 32.47
N ALA A 3 -6.06 -14.77 33.09
CA ALA A 3 -5.99 -14.97 34.53
C ALA A 3 -4.72 -15.78 34.88
N THR A 4 -3.81 -15.17 35.64
CA THR A 4 -2.50 -15.74 36.00
C THR A 4 -2.32 -15.88 37.51
N CYS A 5 -1.49 -16.84 37.93
CA CYS A 5 -1.15 -17.06 39.33
C CYS A 5 -0.14 -16.01 39.82
N SER A 6 -0.43 -15.29 40.90
CA SER A 6 0.49 -14.26 41.42
C SER A 6 1.72 -14.79 42.18
N ILE A 7 1.90 -16.12 42.27
CA ILE A 7 3.09 -16.74 42.89
C ILE A 7 4.12 -17.09 41.82
N CYS A 8 3.70 -17.77 40.74
CA CYS A 8 4.59 -18.27 39.69
C CYS A 8 4.38 -17.61 38.33
N TYR A 9 3.41 -16.70 38.21
CA TYR A 9 3.04 -15.97 37.00
C TYR A 9 2.60 -16.84 35.81
N LYS A 10 2.34 -18.14 36.04
CA LYS A 10 1.77 -19.04 35.02
C LYS A 10 0.27 -18.77 34.84
N GLN A 11 -0.21 -18.92 33.62
CA GLN A 11 -1.62 -18.85 33.28
C GLN A 11 -2.39 -20.01 33.92
N PHE A 12 -3.61 -19.75 34.37
CA PHE A 12 -4.49 -20.81 34.84
C PHE A 12 -4.95 -21.68 33.65
N GLY A 13 -5.05 -22.99 33.87
CA GLY A 13 -5.37 -23.96 32.83
C GLY A 13 -5.38 -25.38 33.39
N ASP A 14 -5.32 -26.37 32.50
CA ASP A 14 -5.33 -27.79 32.86
C ASP A 14 -4.12 -28.19 33.71
N GLU A 15 -2.94 -27.66 33.39
CA GLU A 15 -1.72 -27.96 34.15
C GLU A 15 -1.60 -27.12 35.44
N HIS A 16 -2.32 -25.99 35.50
CA HIS A 16 -2.20 -25.01 36.57
C HIS A 16 -3.57 -24.55 37.07
N HIS A 17 -4.30 -25.48 37.68
CA HIS A 17 -5.63 -25.17 38.21
C HIS A 17 -5.61 -24.07 39.26
N ALA A 18 -6.57 -23.15 39.18
CA ALA A 18 -6.78 -22.13 40.19
C ALA A 18 -7.33 -22.73 41.50
N CYS A 19 -6.99 -22.13 42.63
CA CYS A 19 -7.59 -22.42 43.92
C CYS A 19 -7.76 -21.14 44.75
N ALA A 20 -8.86 -21.06 45.50
CA ALA A 20 -9.09 -20.00 46.46
C ALA A 20 -8.68 -20.46 47.87
N LEU A 21 -8.03 -19.54 48.59
CA LEU A 21 -7.87 -19.65 50.04
C LEU A 21 -9.12 -19.13 50.75
N LYS A 22 -9.30 -19.45 52.04
CA LYS A 22 -10.40 -18.91 52.88
C LYS A 22 -10.51 -17.38 52.91
N CYS A 23 -9.42 -16.67 52.59
CA CYS A 23 -9.39 -15.21 52.53
C CYS A 23 -9.86 -14.64 51.19
N GLY A 24 -10.27 -15.49 50.24
CA GLY A 24 -10.75 -15.08 48.91
C GLY A 24 -9.67 -14.93 47.84
N HIS A 25 -8.39 -14.85 48.21
CA HIS A 25 -7.30 -14.76 47.24
C HIS A 25 -7.10 -16.06 46.47
N VAL A 26 -6.84 -15.92 45.17
CA VAL A 26 -6.71 -17.02 44.21
C VAL A 26 -5.26 -17.20 43.79
N PHE A 27 -4.80 -18.45 43.79
CA PHE A 27 -3.46 -18.84 43.37
C PHE A 27 -3.51 -20.17 42.61
N GLY A 28 -2.38 -20.62 42.08
CA GLY A 28 -2.26 -21.96 41.52
C GLY A 28 -2.27 -23.03 42.62
N TYR A 29 -3.05 -24.09 42.41
CA TYR A 29 -3.17 -25.20 43.36
C TYR A 29 -1.80 -25.81 43.71
N VAL A 30 -0.96 -26.05 42.69
CA VAL A 30 0.39 -26.59 42.87
C VAL A 30 1.26 -25.66 43.74
N CYS A 31 1.19 -24.34 43.52
CA CYS A 31 1.94 -23.37 44.31
C CYS A 31 1.51 -23.41 45.78
N VAL A 32 0.21 -23.50 46.05
CA VAL A 32 -0.32 -23.58 47.41
C VAL A 32 0.11 -24.89 48.10
N GLN A 33 0.12 -26.03 47.39
CA GLN A 33 0.61 -27.29 47.95
C GLN A 33 2.11 -27.23 48.28
N ILE A 34 2.93 -26.65 47.41
CA ILE A 34 4.37 -26.46 47.67
C ILE A 34 4.57 -25.61 48.94
N MET A 35 3.82 -24.51 49.09
CA MET A 35 3.90 -23.67 50.30
C MET A 35 3.58 -24.44 51.57
N ILE A 36 2.53 -25.28 51.55
CA ILE A 36 2.16 -26.12 52.71
C ILE A 36 3.29 -27.11 53.03
N CYS A 37 3.80 -27.82 52.01
CA CYS A 37 4.85 -28.82 52.15
C CYS A 37 6.16 -28.23 52.69
N LEU A 38 6.60 -27.08 52.17
CA LEU A 38 7.82 -26.40 52.64
C LEU A 38 7.70 -25.98 54.11
N GLN A 39 6.51 -25.63 54.57
CA GLN A 39 6.30 -25.27 55.96
C GLN A 39 6.28 -26.46 56.91
N GLU A 40 5.74 -27.60 56.45
CA GLU A 40 5.81 -28.86 57.19
C GLU A 40 7.26 -29.36 57.33
N GLN A 41 8.13 -29.10 56.34
CA GLN A 41 9.53 -29.55 56.36
C GLN A 41 10.48 -28.67 57.19
N THR A 42 10.11 -27.41 57.45
CA THR A 42 11.04 -26.44 58.08
C THR A 42 10.94 -26.40 59.61
N ASP A 43 10.19 -27.33 60.24
CA ASP A 43 9.89 -27.38 61.69
C ASP A 43 9.42 -26.05 62.30
N MET A 44 9.01 -25.11 61.45
CA MET A 44 8.44 -23.84 61.87
C MET A 44 7.01 -24.13 62.31
N LEU A 45 6.72 -23.99 63.61
CA LEU A 45 5.38 -24.13 64.21
C LEU A 45 4.31 -23.16 63.63
N THR A 46 4.66 -22.38 62.61
CA THR A 46 3.81 -21.35 62.02
C THR A 46 3.05 -21.89 60.81
N LYS A 47 1.75 -21.60 60.74
CA LYS A 47 0.89 -22.01 59.63
C LYS A 47 1.22 -21.23 58.35
N PRO A 48 1.01 -21.80 57.16
CA PRO A 48 1.13 -21.07 55.90
C PRO A 48 0.24 -19.85 55.87
N THR A 49 0.77 -18.75 55.32
CA THR A 49 0.08 -17.46 55.23
C THR A 49 -0.11 -17.05 53.78
N CYS A 50 -1.25 -16.44 53.49
CA CYS A 50 -1.55 -15.91 52.16
C CYS A 50 -0.49 -14.87 51.75
N PRO A 51 0.12 -14.96 50.56
CA PRO A 51 1.13 -13.99 50.11
C PRO A 51 0.63 -12.54 50.10
N LEU A 52 -0.66 -12.33 49.82
CA LEU A 52 -1.27 -11.01 49.62
C LEU A 52 -1.75 -10.36 50.93
N CYS A 53 -2.53 -11.08 51.74
CA CYS A 53 -3.14 -10.52 52.96
C CYS A 53 -2.59 -11.11 54.27
N LYS A 54 -1.61 -12.01 54.20
CA LYS A 54 -0.98 -12.69 55.34
C LYS A 54 -1.92 -13.52 56.22
N THR A 55 -3.17 -13.73 55.81
CA THR A 55 -4.12 -14.57 56.53
C THR A 55 -3.62 -16.03 56.57
N PRO A 56 -3.54 -16.68 57.75
CA PRO A 56 -3.07 -18.06 57.85
C PRO A 56 -4.10 -19.03 57.29
N PHE A 57 -3.64 -20.04 56.55
CA PHE A 57 -4.48 -21.08 55.95
C PHE A 57 -3.95 -22.49 56.26
N THR A 58 -4.75 -23.49 55.92
CA THR A 58 -4.41 -24.92 56.03
C THR A 58 -4.96 -25.63 54.81
N GLN A 59 -4.52 -26.86 54.54
CA GLN A 59 -4.97 -27.63 53.38
C GLN A 59 -6.50 -27.76 53.29
N LYS A 60 -7.18 -27.89 54.43
CA LYS A 60 -8.66 -27.96 54.52
C LYS A 60 -9.38 -26.70 54.02
N ASN A 61 -8.67 -25.57 53.99
CA ASN A 61 -9.18 -24.26 53.61
C ASN A 61 -8.84 -23.88 52.16
N VAL A 62 -8.28 -24.82 51.39
CA VAL A 62 -7.96 -24.63 49.97
C VAL A 62 -9.09 -25.22 49.13
N ARG A 63 -9.73 -24.40 48.30
CA ARG A 63 -10.81 -24.82 47.40
C ARG A 63 -10.34 -24.72 45.97
N ARG A 64 -10.31 -25.84 45.23
CA ARG A 64 -10.00 -25.82 43.79
C ARG A 64 -11.13 -25.14 43.04
N ILE A 65 -10.77 -24.32 42.06
CA ILE A 65 -11.67 -23.66 41.13
C ILE A 65 -11.46 -24.32 39.78
N PHE A 66 -12.52 -24.89 39.23
CA PHE A 66 -12.52 -25.42 37.87
C PHE A 66 -12.99 -24.30 36.95
N LEU A 67 -12.07 -23.82 36.12
CA LEU A 67 -12.34 -22.81 35.11
C LEU A 67 -12.52 -23.56 33.79
N ASP A 68 -13.65 -23.31 33.14
CA ASP A 68 -13.88 -23.76 31.78
C ASP A 68 -13.33 -22.66 30.86
N PHE A 69 -12.24 -22.97 30.16
CA PHE A 69 -11.63 -22.09 29.16
C PHE A 69 -12.11 -22.41 27.75
N SER A 70 -13.23 -23.13 27.60
CA SER A 70 -13.88 -23.23 26.30
C SER A 70 -14.13 -21.82 25.79
N GLU A 71 -13.55 -21.52 24.62
CA GLU A 71 -13.81 -20.29 23.89
C GLU A 71 -15.32 -20.10 23.82
N SER A 72 -15.79 -18.98 24.36
CA SER A 72 -17.20 -18.67 24.25
C SER A 72 -17.52 -18.52 22.75
N PRO A 73 -18.73 -18.90 22.29
CA PRO A 73 -19.10 -18.77 20.88
C PRO A 73 -18.84 -17.37 20.31
N ALA A 74 -18.92 -16.34 21.16
CA ALA A 74 -18.67 -14.95 20.81
C ALA A 74 -17.21 -14.66 20.39
N GLU A 75 -16.22 -15.36 20.95
CA GLU A 75 -14.81 -15.13 20.60
C GLU A 75 -14.47 -15.69 19.21
N LYS A 76 -15.19 -16.74 18.77
CA LYS A 76 -15.05 -17.30 17.42
C LYS A 76 -15.66 -16.39 16.35
N GLU A 77 -16.79 -15.76 16.67
CA GLU A 77 -17.43 -14.79 15.77
C GLU A 77 -16.55 -13.55 15.55
N GLU A 78 -15.88 -13.06 16.60
CA GLU A 78 -14.97 -11.91 16.50
C GLU A 78 -13.71 -12.23 15.67
N GLU A 79 -13.13 -13.44 15.80
CA GLU A 79 -11.97 -13.86 15.01
C GLU A 79 -12.32 -14.04 13.53
N GLU A 80 -13.49 -14.62 13.23
CA GLU A 80 -14.00 -14.73 11.86
C GLU A 80 -14.27 -13.35 11.22
N GLU A 81 -14.83 -12.40 11.98
CA GLU A 81 -15.09 -11.04 11.49
C GLU A 81 -13.79 -10.26 11.22
N ASP A 82 -12.77 -10.40 12.08
CA ASP A 82 -11.47 -9.75 11.85
C ASP A 82 -10.74 -10.34 10.62
N ASP A 83 -10.84 -11.64 10.40
CA ASP A 83 -10.29 -12.29 9.21
C ASP A 83 -11.05 -11.95 7.92
N GLU A 84 -12.36 -11.73 8.01
CA GLU A 84 -13.14 -11.21 6.88
C GLU A 84 -12.78 -9.75 6.57
N ARG A 85 -12.62 -8.91 7.60
CA ARG A 85 -12.16 -7.52 7.44
C ARG A 85 -10.77 -7.48 6.78
N LYS A 86 -9.81 -8.27 7.26
CA LYS A 86 -8.46 -8.35 6.65
C LYS A 86 -8.49 -8.78 5.19
N ARG A 87 -9.39 -9.69 4.81
CA ARG A 87 -9.57 -10.10 3.40
C ARG A 87 -10.19 -9.02 2.53
N ASN A 88 -11.05 -8.16 3.08
CA ASN A 88 -11.74 -7.13 2.31
C ASN A 88 -10.88 -5.87 2.06
N VAL A 89 -9.92 -5.55 2.92
CA VAL A 89 -9.01 -4.40 2.74
C VAL A 89 -8.28 -4.37 1.37
N PRO A 90 -7.63 -5.46 0.90
CA PRO A 90 -6.95 -5.43 -0.40
C PRO A 90 -7.93 -5.23 -1.56
N ILE A 91 -9.14 -5.78 -1.47
CA ILE A 91 -10.18 -5.66 -2.50
C ILE A 91 -10.67 -4.21 -2.61
N GLU A 92 -10.88 -3.53 -1.49
CA GLU A 92 -11.27 -2.11 -1.50
C GLU A 92 -10.18 -1.20 -2.06
N LYS A 93 -8.92 -1.48 -1.70
CA LYS A 93 -7.76 -0.74 -2.24
C LYS A 93 -7.66 -0.91 -3.76
N GLU A 94 -7.85 -2.12 -4.26
CA GLU A 94 -7.84 -2.42 -5.70
C GLU A 94 -9.00 -1.71 -6.44
N LYS A 95 -10.21 -1.72 -5.87
CA LYS A 95 -11.36 -0.97 -6.40
C LYS A 95 -11.08 0.53 -6.48
N SER A 96 -10.48 1.10 -5.45
CA SER A 96 -10.11 2.52 -5.41
C SER A 96 -9.08 2.88 -6.49
N ASN A 97 -8.05 2.04 -6.66
CA ASN A 97 -7.07 2.21 -7.73
C ASN A 97 -7.70 2.13 -9.11
N LEU A 98 -8.57 1.13 -9.34
CA LEU A 98 -9.27 0.98 -10.62
C LEU A 98 -10.14 2.19 -10.95
N MET A 99 -10.84 2.75 -9.95
CA MET A 99 -11.64 3.96 -10.12
C MET A 99 -10.77 5.15 -10.51
N ARG A 100 -9.62 5.32 -9.85
CA ARG A 100 -8.65 6.39 -10.17
C ARG A 100 -8.12 6.25 -11.60
N THR A 101 -7.75 5.04 -12.02
CA THR A 101 -7.27 4.79 -13.39
C THR A 101 -8.34 5.08 -14.44
N ARG A 102 -9.61 4.69 -14.19
CA ARG A 102 -10.72 5.02 -15.09
C ARG A 102 -10.90 6.53 -15.24
N THR A 103 -10.97 7.26 -14.13
CA THR A 103 -11.11 8.72 -14.17
C THR A 103 -9.97 9.40 -14.90
N PHE A 104 -8.74 8.91 -14.74
CA PHE A 104 -7.58 9.43 -15.44
C PHE A 104 -7.64 9.20 -16.95
N ASN A 105 -8.02 7.98 -17.38
CA ASN A 105 -8.18 7.66 -18.80
C ASN A 105 -9.28 8.48 -19.48
N ASP A 106 -10.40 8.72 -18.78
CA ASP A 106 -11.49 9.54 -19.32
C ASP A 106 -11.02 10.99 -19.55
N LEU A 107 -10.27 11.55 -18.61
CA LEU A 107 -9.64 12.87 -18.75
C LEU A 107 -8.64 12.90 -19.92
N TYR A 108 -7.81 11.86 -20.06
CA TYR A 108 -6.83 11.80 -21.14
C TYR A 108 -7.51 11.81 -22.51
N ARG A 109 -8.54 10.98 -22.71
CA ARG A 109 -9.33 10.95 -23.95
C ARG A 109 -10.00 12.29 -24.27
N TYR A 110 -10.46 13.01 -23.25
CA TYR A 110 -11.03 14.34 -23.43
C TYR A 110 -9.99 15.34 -23.99
N PHE A 111 -8.78 15.35 -23.41
CA PHE A 111 -7.71 16.24 -23.87
C PHE A 111 -7.22 15.88 -25.27
N GLU A 112 -7.06 14.60 -25.55
CA GLU A 112 -6.67 14.10 -26.89
C GLU A 112 -7.65 14.61 -27.96
N GLY A 113 -8.95 14.50 -27.73
CA GLY A 113 -9.97 15.03 -28.65
C GLY A 113 -9.91 16.55 -28.82
N GLN A 114 -9.58 17.32 -27.77
CA GLN A 114 -9.39 18.77 -27.89
C GLN A 114 -8.17 19.11 -28.76
N THR A 115 -7.07 18.37 -28.61
CA THR A 115 -5.87 18.58 -29.42
C THR A 115 -6.10 18.26 -30.89
N GLU A 116 -6.82 17.17 -31.20
CA GLU A 116 -7.18 16.81 -32.58
C GLU A 116 -8.01 17.91 -33.25
N MET A 117 -9.00 18.46 -32.55
CA MET A 117 -9.79 19.57 -33.07
C MET A 117 -8.95 20.82 -33.34
N LEU A 118 -8.01 21.14 -32.45
CA LEU A 118 -7.12 22.29 -32.60
C LEU A 118 -6.17 22.13 -33.79
N VAL A 119 -5.56 20.94 -33.92
CA VAL A 119 -4.69 20.60 -35.05
C VAL A 119 -5.46 20.67 -36.37
N HIS A 120 -6.67 20.10 -36.41
CA HIS A 120 -7.51 20.15 -37.60
C HIS A 120 -7.85 21.58 -38.00
N ARG A 121 -8.20 22.44 -37.03
CA ARG A 121 -8.50 23.86 -37.28
C ARG A 121 -7.28 24.62 -37.80
N ASN A 122 -6.13 24.46 -37.15
CA ASN A 122 -4.90 25.14 -37.56
C ASN A 122 -4.46 24.72 -38.95
N ARG A 123 -4.59 23.43 -39.29
CA ARG A 123 -4.30 22.92 -40.64
C ARG A 123 -5.18 23.60 -41.69
N HIS A 124 -6.49 23.66 -41.48
CA HIS A 124 -7.40 24.31 -42.41
C HIS A 124 -7.09 25.82 -42.57
N THR A 125 -6.72 26.51 -41.49
CA THR A 125 -6.32 27.93 -41.57
C THR A 125 -5.02 28.10 -42.38
N LEU A 126 -4.05 27.20 -42.21
CA LEU A 126 -2.81 27.25 -43.01
C LEU A 126 -3.07 26.96 -44.48
N GLU A 127 -3.90 25.96 -44.79
CA GLU A 127 -4.31 25.65 -46.16
C GLU A 127 -4.98 26.85 -46.83
N SER A 128 -5.88 27.56 -46.14
CA SER A 128 -6.51 28.78 -46.71
C SER A 128 -5.52 29.91 -46.93
N ILE A 129 -4.55 30.12 -46.03
CA ILE A 129 -3.54 31.18 -46.20
C ILE A 129 -2.64 30.87 -47.40
N VAL A 130 -2.24 29.61 -47.58
CA VAL A 130 -1.40 29.19 -48.70
C VAL A 130 -2.14 29.34 -50.03
N GLU A 131 -3.44 29.04 -50.07
CA GLU A 131 -4.26 29.24 -51.28
C GLU A 131 -4.38 30.72 -51.66
N ASP A 132 -4.57 31.61 -50.68
CA ASP A 132 -4.64 33.05 -50.91
C ASP A 132 -3.28 33.60 -51.43
N ASP A 133 -2.15 33.26 -50.79
CA ASP A 133 -0.82 33.73 -51.17
C ASP A 133 -0.36 33.20 -52.55
N VAL A 134 -0.75 31.97 -52.93
CA VAL A 134 -0.44 31.42 -54.26
C VAL A 134 -1.21 32.16 -55.36
N SER A 135 -2.44 32.59 -55.08
CA SER A 135 -3.24 33.36 -56.05
C SER A 135 -2.69 34.77 -56.30
N GLU A 136 -2.13 35.44 -55.27
CA GLU A 136 -1.50 36.76 -55.43
C GLU A 136 -0.19 36.68 -56.24
N LEU A 137 0.60 35.61 -56.07
CA LEU A 137 1.87 35.43 -56.79
C LEU A 137 1.71 34.98 -58.26
N GLU A 138 0.57 34.39 -58.63
CA GLU A 138 0.26 34.07 -60.03
C GLU A 138 -0.14 35.31 -60.84
N GLU A 139 -0.79 36.29 -60.22
CA GLU A 139 -1.15 37.56 -60.87
C GLU A 139 0.08 38.45 -61.15
N ASP A 140 1.08 38.44 -60.27
CA ASP A 140 2.32 39.21 -60.44
C ASP A 140 3.31 38.56 -61.45
N ASN A 141 3.33 37.23 -61.57
CA ASN A 141 4.18 36.55 -62.56
C ASN A 141 3.67 36.67 -64.00
N LEU A 142 2.36 36.86 -64.21
CA LEU A 142 1.79 37.13 -65.53
C LEU A 142 2.08 38.56 -66.03
N ALA A 143 2.54 39.46 -65.15
CA ALA A 143 2.90 40.83 -65.52
C ALA A 143 4.40 41.02 -65.85
N PHE A 144 5.27 40.04 -65.55
CA PHE A 144 6.73 40.19 -65.71
C PHE A 144 7.32 39.50 -66.96
N THR A 145 6.57 38.66 -67.67
CA THR A 145 7.10 37.90 -68.82
C THR A 145 6.93 38.56 -70.20
N GLU A 146 6.42 39.78 -70.31
CA GLU A 146 6.26 40.45 -71.62
C GLU A 146 7.47 41.28 -72.09
N ASP A 147 8.50 41.50 -71.26
CA ASP A 147 9.62 42.40 -71.61
C ASP A 147 11.05 41.79 -71.47
N LEU A 148 11.21 40.47 -71.62
CA LEU A 148 12.54 39.85 -71.66
C LEU A 148 12.94 39.47 -73.10
N ASP A 149 13.72 40.36 -73.71
CA ASP A 149 14.50 40.14 -74.93
C ASP A 149 15.37 38.86 -74.83
N ASP A 150 15.43 38.10 -75.92
CA ASP A 150 16.00 36.74 -76.10
C ASP A 150 17.52 36.56 -75.81
N ASN A 151 18.21 37.48 -75.13
CA ASN A 151 19.67 37.58 -75.29
C ASN A 151 20.58 37.13 -74.13
N ASP A 152 20.09 36.63 -72.99
CA ASP A 152 20.98 36.22 -71.88
C ASP A 152 20.57 34.88 -71.25
N ARG A 153 20.38 33.84 -72.08
CA ARG A 153 20.02 32.48 -71.64
C ARG A 153 21.22 31.53 -71.45
N ASP A 154 22.44 32.05 -71.33
CA ASP A 154 23.65 31.24 -71.15
C ASP A 154 24.52 31.78 -70.01
N SER A 155 24.09 31.66 -68.74
CA SER A 155 24.99 31.95 -67.60
C SER A 155 24.65 31.29 -66.26
N ILE A 156 23.52 30.58 -66.09
CA ILE A 156 23.14 30.06 -64.76
C ILE A 156 22.98 28.54 -64.82
N LEU A 157 24.08 27.86 -65.10
CA LEU A 157 24.27 26.42 -64.91
C LEU A 157 25.73 26.24 -64.50
N GLU A 158 26.11 26.61 -63.27
CA GLU A 158 27.34 26.13 -62.59
C GLU A 158 27.55 26.82 -61.22
N SER A 159 26.75 26.46 -60.21
CA SER A 159 27.01 26.66 -58.76
C SER A 159 25.68 26.36 -58.05
N GLU A 160 25.45 25.33 -57.23
CA GLU A 160 26.30 24.68 -56.23
C GLU A 160 25.84 23.23 -56.07
N ILE A 161 26.74 22.32 -56.42
CA ILE A 161 26.84 20.99 -55.83
C ILE A 161 27.79 21.15 -54.64
N LEU A 162 27.48 20.47 -53.52
CA LEU A 162 28.28 20.24 -52.30
C LEU A 162 27.80 21.03 -51.08
N ASN A 163 27.16 20.31 -50.17
CA ASN A 163 27.57 20.16 -48.77
C ASN A 163 26.75 18.98 -48.23
N ASP A 164 27.28 17.75 -48.27
CA ASP A 164 28.33 17.20 -47.41
C ASP A 164 27.76 16.76 -46.05
N ASP A 165 27.99 15.49 -45.79
CA ASP A 165 27.46 14.67 -44.73
C ASP A 165 28.04 15.13 -43.38
N THR A 166 27.20 15.13 -42.33
CA THR A 166 27.68 14.79 -40.99
C THR A 166 26.60 14.02 -40.25
N ASP A 167 26.73 12.70 -40.35
CA ASP A 167 26.40 11.78 -39.27
C ASP A 167 27.13 12.24 -38.00
N ASP A 168 26.45 12.22 -36.85
CA ASP A 168 27.10 11.80 -35.61
C ASP A 168 26.05 11.28 -34.62
N GLU A 169 26.27 10.01 -34.27
CA GLU A 169 25.56 9.23 -33.28
C GLU A 169 25.86 9.71 -31.86
N GLU A 170 24.84 9.76 -31.00
CA GLU A 170 25.01 9.42 -29.58
C GLU A 170 23.64 9.22 -28.91
N SER A 171 23.10 7.99 -28.95
CA SER A 171 22.03 7.59 -28.05
C SER A 171 22.55 6.53 -27.08
N CYS A 172 22.88 7.00 -25.88
CA CYS A 172 23.23 6.21 -24.72
C CYS A 172 22.03 5.37 -24.24
N ASP A 173 22.17 4.05 -24.26
CA ASP A 173 21.29 3.12 -23.53
C ASP A 173 21.63 3.13 -22.03
N PRO A 174 20.69 3.43 -21.13
CA PRO A 174 20.86 3.18 -19.70
C PRO A 174 20.22 1.83 -19.35
N SER A 175 20.94 0.74 -19.57
CA SER A 175 20.67 -0.52 -18.86
C SER A 175 21.38 -0.49 -17.51
N CYS A 176 20.67 -0.03 -16.47
CA CYS A 176 21.07 -0.17 -15.08
C CYS A 176 19.87 -0.51 -14.19
N ASN A 177 19.87 -1.78 -13.74
CA ASN A 177 19.43 -2.31 -12.45
C ASN A 177 17.96 -2.18 -12.04
N ILE A 178 17.35 -3.33 -11.73
CA ILE A 178 17.12 -3.81 -10.35
C ILE A 178 16.82 -5.32 -10.41
N MET A 179 17.76 -6.13 -9.90
CA MET A 179 17.50 -7.41 -9.22
C MET A 179 18.41 -7.46 -7.99
#